data_AF-A0A2H5DSG8-F1
#
_entry.id   AF-A0A2H5DSG8-F1
#
_cell.length_a   1.000
_cell.length_b   1.000
_cell.length_c   1.000
_cell.angle_alpha   90.00
_cell.angle_beta   90.00
_cell.angle_gamma   90.00
#
_symmetry.space_group_name_H-M   'P 1'
#
loop_
_entity.id
_entity.type
_entity.pdbx_description
1 polymer ?
#
loop_
_entity_poly.entity_id
_entity_poly.type
_entity_poly.pdbx_seq_one_letter_code
_entity_poly.pdbx_strand_id
1 'polypeptide(L)'
;MFAGLRSDCERWGYRCHLYEIEKDYPSLMSAWCNHPYIIKKGIEDFGTVLFLDVECRIVAPIPDSWRAPLVSIRWPAQKFWIYYNSGTVMADESCLPWIDAWIRVIDSWKMGELDDADHVHWPGDLCDELALGAALTALGVEVRTPRLEYVHRDSTAELARGYWKTPHTIIQHPTQHHWPRVQDLMESKKLFEQNYAGAPQEAERLLSAGAAPRTANGWTFDPSRQLYAPCEYWPEHARPWFDGPVQLTSAQR
;
A
#
# COMPACT_ATOMS: atom_id res chain seq x y z
N MET A 1 1.25 7.70 10.09
CA MET A 1 1.10 6.32 9.61
C MET A 1 0.89 5.26 10.71
N PHE A 2 1.90 4.72 11.42
CA PHE A 2 1.73 3.49 12.24
C PHE A 2 0.66 3.52 13.35
N ALA A 3 0.40 4.69 13.95
CA ALA A 3 -0.60 4.83 15.01
C ALA A 3 -2.00 4.34 14.59
N GLY A 4 -2.34 4.47 13.30
CA GLY A 4 -3.61 3.98 12.75
C GLY A 4 -3.70 2.45 12.78
N LEU A 5 -2.68 1.77 12.27
CA LEU A 5 -2.62 0.30 12.24
C LEU A 5 -2.57 -0.28 13.66
N ARG A 6 -1.77 0.33 14.56
CA ARG A 6 -1.71 -0.08 15.98
C ARG A 6 -3.09 -0.03 16.64
N SER A 7 -3.82 1.08 16.45
CA SER A 7 -5.17 1.24 16.98
C SER A 7 -6.15 0.21 16.43
N ASP A 8 -6.02 -0.17 15.16
CA ASP A 8 -6.85 -1.23 14.57
C ASP A 8 -6.52 -2.60 15.16
N CYS A 9 -5.24 -2.92 15.38
CA CYS A 9 -4.83 -4.15 16.06
C CYS A 9 -5.41 -4.22 17.48
N GLU A 10 -5.30 -3.14 18.26
CA GLU A 10 -5.89 -3.06 19.60
C GLU A 10 -7.41 -3.26 19.57
N ARG A 11 -8.11 -2.60 18.63
CA ARG A 11 -9.57 -2.73 18.45
C ARG A 11 -10.00 -4.18 18.25
N TRP A 12 -9.24 -4.95 17.48
CA TRP A 12 -9.58 -6.33 17.12
C TRP A 12 -8.87 -7.39 17.98
N GLY A 13 -8.10 -6.97 19.00
CA GLY A 13 -7.40 -7.89 19.90
C GLY A 13 -6.18 -8.58 19.28
N TYR A 14 -5.61 -8.01 18.22
CA TYR A 14 -4.40 -8.53 17.58
C TYR A 14 -3.15 -8.02 18.28
N ARG A 15 -2.15 -8.90 18.42
CA ARG A 15 -0.80 -8.48 18.80
C ARG A 15 -0.18 -7.72 17.64
N CYS A 16 0.41 -6.58 17.93
CA CYS A 16 1.05 -5.72 16.95
C CYS A 16 2.52 -5.55 17.31
N HIS A 17 3.40 -5.66 16.33
CA HIS A 17 4.82 -5.40 16.49
C HIS A 17 5.30 -4.49 15.37
N LEU A 18 6.09 -3.47 15.71
CA LEU A 18 6.77 -2.61 14.75
C LEU A 18 8.26 -2.86 14.89
N TYR A 19 8.88 -3.33 13.82
CA TYR A 19 10.33 -3.33 13.76
C TYR A 19 10.82 -1.91 13.45
N GLU A 20 11.54 -1.33 14.40
CA GLU A 20 12.32 -0.12 14.14
C GLU A 20 13.58 -0.55 13.38
N ILE A 21 13.76 0.02 12.19
CA ILE A 21 14.92 -0.27 11.36
C ILE A 21 15.94 0.83 11.62
N GLU A 22 17.10 0.43 12.16
CA GLU A 22 18.19 1.38 12.51
C GLU A 22 18.88 2.00 11.28
N LYS A 23 18.67 1.40 10.10
CA LYS A 23 19.31 1.80 8.85
C LYS A 23 18.41 2.76 8.08
N ASP A 24 18.97 3.92 7.72
CA ASP A 24 18.38 4.79 6.71
C ASP A 24 18.48 4.13 5.33
N TYR A 25 17.35 4.08 4.63
CA TYR A 25 17.28 3.57 3.27
C TYR A 25 17.54 4.69 2.26
N PRO A 26 18.52 4.53 1.35
CA PRO A 26 18.83 5.56 0.35
C PRO A 26 17.69 5.78 -0.65
N SER A 27 16.80 4.80 -0.83
CA SER A 27 15.67 4.86 -1.74
C SER A 27 14.47 4.07 -1.22
N LEU A 28 13.28 4.32 -1.78
CA LEU A 28 12.09 3.52 -1.46
C LEU A 28 12.23 2.08 -1.93
N MET A 29 12.90 1.88 -3.07
CA MET A 29 13.24 0.54 -3.57
C MET A 29 14.03 -0.25 -2.54
N SER A 30 15.07 0.37 -1.98
CA SER A 30 15.90 -0.27 -0.95
C SER A 30 15.11 -0.57 0.33
N ALA A 31 14.13 0.27 0.69
CA ALA A 31 13.24 0.03 1.82
C ALA A 31 12.28 -1.14 1.57
N TRP A 32 11.65 -1.19 0.39
CA TRP A 32 10.76 -2.30 0.00
C TRP A 32 11.50 -3.63 -0.11
N CYS A 33 12.75 -3.62 -0.59
CA CYS A 33 13.59 -4.81 -0.61
C CYS A 33 13.87 -5.40 0.78
N ASN A 34 13.57 -4.68 1.86
CA ASN A 34 13.67 -5.17 3.22
C ASN A 34 12.44 -5.96 3.70
N HIS A 35 11.31 -5.93 2.98
CA HIS A 35 10.10 -6.66 3.35
C HIS A 35 10.35 -8.14 3.69
N PRO A 36 11.00 -8.97 2.85
CA PRO A 36 11.19 -10.37 3.18
C PRO A 36 12.04 -10.60 4.43
N TYR A 37 13.00 -9.73 4.71
CA TYR A 37 13.83 -9.80 5.91
C TYR A 37 13.02 -9.58 7.17
N ILE A 38 12.13 -8.58 7.16
CA ILE A 38 11.22 -8.29 8.27
C ILE A 38 10.20 -9.41 8.45
N ILE A 39 9.66 -9.94 7.35
CA ILE A 39 8.72 -11.06 7.40
C ILE A 39 9.41 -12.29 7.99
N LYS A 40 10.61 -12.63 7.52
CA LYS A 40 11.41 -13.74 8.06
C LYS A 40 11.65 -13.58 9.55
N LYS A 41 12.11 -12.40 9.98
CA LYS A 41 12.34 -12.11 11.39
C LYS A 41 11.05 -12.23 12.22
N GLY A 42 9.92 -11.76 11.68
CA GLY A 42 8.61 -11.91 12.30
C GLY A 42 8.21 -13.37 12.52
N ILE A 43 8.47 -14.23 11.53
CA ILE A 43 8.23 -15.68 11.65
C ILE A 43 9.11 -16.28 12.75
N GLU A 44 10.39 -15.93 12.77
CA GLU A 44 11.33 -16.43 13.78
C GLU A 44 10.96 -15.98 15.21
N ASP A 45 10.48 -14.75 15.36
CA ASP A 45 10.11 -14.18 16.67
C ASP A 45 8.71 -14.63 17.15
N PHE A 46 7.76 -14.87 16.23
CA PHE A 46 6.33 -15.02 16.57
C PHE A 46 5.61 -16.23 15.94
N GLY A 47 6.29 -17.01 15.10
CA GLY A 47 5.71 -18.15 14.37
C GLY A 47 4.91 -17.69 13.15
N THR A 48 3.62 -17.39 13.32
CA THR A 48 2.74 -16.94 12.23
C THR A 48 2.57 -15.42 12.29
N VAL A 49 2.80 -14.75 11.17
CA VAL A 49 2.67 -13.29 11.05
C VAL A 49 1.80 -12.89 9.86
N LEU A 50 1.07 -11.78 10.02
CA LEU A 50 0.49 -11.01 8.93
C LEU A 50 1.27 -9.70 8.84
N PHE A 51 2.13 -9.60 7.84
CA PHE A 51 2.83 -8.37 7.49
C PHE A 51 1.89 -7.44 6.71
N LEU A 52 1.91 -6.17 7.07
CA LEU A 52 1.18 -5.10 6.42
C LEU A 52 2.07 -3.88 6.28
N ASP A 53 1.96 -3.17 5.16
CA ASP A 53 2.54 -1.84 5.03
C ASP A 53 2.05 -0.92 6.16
N VAL A 54 2.92 -0.03 6.64
CA VAL A 54 2.71 0.76 7.87
C VAL A 54 1.47 1.66 7.84
N GLU A 55 0.99 1.98 6.65
CA GLU A 55 -0.16 2.83 6.35
C GLU A 55 -1.48 2.05 6.21
N CYS A 56 -1.40 0.72 6.11
CA CYS A 56 -2.57 -0.14 6.02
C CYS A 56 -3.48 0.02 7.24
N ARG A 57 -4.78 -0.20 7.04
CA ARG A 57 -5.80 -0.19 8.10
C ARG A 57 -6.57 -1.50 8.10
N ILE A 58 -6.85 -2.04 9.29
CA ILE A 58 -7.66 -3.25 9.45
C ILE A 58 -9.09 -2.84 9.79
N VAL A 59 -9.96 -2.77 8.78
CA VAL A 59 -11.32 -2.20 8.91
C VAL A 59 -12.39 -3.23 9.21
N ALA A 60 -12.07 -4.52 9.09
CA ALA A 60 -12.89 -5.64 9.56
C ALA A 60 -11.97 -6.75 10.15
N PRO A 61 -12.50 -7.69 10.95
CA PRO A 61 -11.70 -8.79 11.48
C PRO A 61 -11.05 -9.61 10.36
N ILE A 62 -9.79 -10.01 10.57
CA ILE A 62 -9.13 -11.00 9.73
C ILE A 62 -9.88 -12.34 9.86
N PRO A 63 -10.36 -12.94 8.75
CA PRO A 63 -11.16 -14.16 8.81
C PRO A 63 -10.28 -15.40 9.04
N ASP A 64 -10.82 -16.42 9.70
CA ASP A 64 -10.13 -17.70 9.98
C ASP A 64 -9.71 -18.49 8.71
N SER A 65 -10.26 -18.09 7.55
CA SER A 65 -9.92 -18.63 6.24
C SER A 65 -8.59 -18.08 5.69
N TRP A 66 -8.12 -16.93 6.20
CA TRP A 66 -6.79 -16.41 5.90
C TRP A 66 -5.73 -17.22 6.65
N ARG A 67 -4.86 -17.86 5.90
CA ARG A 67 -3.79 -18.75 6.41
C ARG A 67 -2.56 -18.61 5.54
N ALA A 68 -1.38 -18.77 6.12
CA ALA A 68 -0.15 -18.84 5.38
C ALA A 68 -0.11 -20.08 4.45
N PRO A 69 0.57 -20.01 3.29
CA PRO A 69 1.08 -18.79 2.66
C PRO A 69 -0.04 -17.98 2.00
N LEU A 70 -0.07 -16.67 2.24
CA LEU A 70 -1.03 -15.76 1.65
C LEU A 70 -0.33 -14.49 1.20
N VAL A 71 -0.63 -14.05 -0.03
CA VAL A 71 -0.11 -12.83 -0.62
C VAL A 71 -1.25 -12.19 -1.40
N SER A 72 -1.55 -10.92 -1.15
CA SER A 72 -2.61 -10.24 -1.90
C SER A 72 -2.25 -10.12 -3.39
N ILE A 73 -3.28 -10.05 -4.24
CA ILE A 73 -3.10 -9.87 -5.69
C ILE A 73 -3.82 -8.63 -6.16
N ARG A 74 -3.22 -7.96 -7.16
CA ARG A 74 -3.85 -6.79 -7.78
C ARG A 74 -5.09 -7.22 -8.57
N TRP A 75 -6.22 -6.60 -8.28
CA TRP A 75 -7.52 -6.90 -8.89
C TRP A 75 -8.23 -5.60 -9.36
N PRO A 76 -8.90 -5.62 -10.53
CA PRO A 76 -8.80 -6.64 -11.57
C PRO A 76 -7.34 -6.83 -12.03
N ALA A 77 -7.04 -7.96 -12.66
CA ALA A 77 -5.68 -8.23 -13.13
C ALA A 77 -5.21 -7.08 -14.03
N GLN A 78 -4.19 -6.36 -13.58
CA GLN A 78 -3.64 -5.23 -14.31
C GLN A 78 -2.82 -5.74 -15.50
N LYS A 79 -2.64 -4.90 -16.53
CA LYS A 79 -1.64 -5.14 -17.60
C LYS A 79 -0.19 -5.00 -17.10
N PHE A 80 -0.04 -4.65 -15.83
CA PHE A 80 1.18 -4.66 -15.07
C PHE A 80 1.63 -6.12 -14.91
N TRP A 81 2.90 -6.40 -15.18
CA TRP A 81 3.40 -7.79 -15.19
C TRP A 81 3.62 -8.33 -13.77
N ILE A 82 3.61 -7.45 -12.75
CA ILE A 82 3.65 -7.84 -11.35
C ILE A 82 2.24 -8.15 -10.86
N TYR A 83 2.03 -9.39 -10.47
CA TYR A 83 0.74 -9.94 -10.06
C TYR A 83 0.48 -9.80 -8.54
N TYR A 84 1.51 -10.07 -7.74
CA TYR A 84 1.47 -10.07 -6.29
C TYR A 84 1.62 -8.66 -5.72
N ASN A 85 1.07 -8.44 -4.52
CA ASN A 85 1.34 -7.26 -3.74
C ASN A 85 1.98 -7.64 -2.39
N SER A 86 3.18 -7.11 -2.13
CA SER A 86 3.97 -7.44 -0.94
C SER A 86 3.56 -6.66 0.31
N GLY A 87 2.71 -5.64 0.15
CA GLY A 87 2.15 -4.86 1.27
C GLY A 87 1.11 -5.62 2.11
N THR A 88 0.76 -6.86 1.74
CA THR A 88 0.01 -7.79 2.59
C THR A 88 0.48 -9.22 2.38
N VAL A 89 1.20 -9.77 3.36
CA VAL A 89 1.73 -11.13 3.33
C VAL A 89 1.44 -11.82 4.65
N MET A 90 0.79 -12.99 4.61
CA MET A 90 0.72 -13.89 5.77
C MET A 90 1.67 -15.06 5.55
N ALA A 91 2.55 -15.28 6.52
CA ALA A 91 3.57 -16.31 6.47
C ALA A 91 3.78 -16.96 7.83
N ASP A 92 4.27 -18.20 7.81
CA ASP A 92 4.64 -18.99 8.99
C ASP A 92 5.95 -19.75 8.73
N GLU A 93 6.35 -20.62 9.65
CA GLU A 93 7.59 -21.41 9.53
C GLU A 93 7.67 -22.22 8.23
N SER A 94 6.54 -22.68 7.69
CA SER A 94 6.51 -23.43 6.43
C SER A 94 6.85 -22.56 5.21
N CYS A 95 6.81 -21.25 5.37
CA CYS A 95 7.08 -20.26 4.33
C CYS A 95 8.56 -19.86 4.23
N LEU A 96 9.39 -20.21 5.21
CA LEU A 96 10.80 -19.85 5.23
C LEU A 96 11.57 -20.22 3.95
N PRO A 97 11.34 -21.38 3.29
CA PRO A 97 12.07 -21.72 2.07
C PRO A 97 11.88 -20.71 0.92
N TRP A 98 10.64 -20.22 0.71
CA TRP A 98 10.39 -19.28 -0.38
C TRP A 98 10.70 -17.84 0.01
N ILE A 99 10.64 -17.50 1.31
CA ILE A 99 11.14 -16.21 1.80
C ILE A 99 12.65 -16.14 1.64
N ASP A 100 13.38 -17.22 1.94
CA ASP A 100 14.83 -17.30 1.70
C ASP A 100 15.17 -17.19 0.21
N ALA A 101 14.36 -17.79 -0.67
CA ALA A 101 14.52 -17.61 -2.11
C ALA A 101 14.25 -16.16 -2.52
N TRP A 102 13.22 -15.51 -1.96
CA TRP A 102 12.93 -14.10 -2.21
C TRP A 102 14.11 -13.19 -1.81
N ILE A 103 14.67 -13.39 -0.62
CA ILE A 103 15.88 -12.71 -0.15
C ILE A 103 17.04 -12.92 -1.12
N ARG A 104 17.32 -14.18 -1.50
CA ARG A 104 18.42 -14.50 -2.42
C ARG A 104 18.26 -13.81 -3.76
N VAL A 105 17.03 -13.72 -4.30
CA VAL A 105 16.78 -13.03 -5.57
C VAL A 105 17.05 -11.53 -5.42
N ILE A 106 16.53 -10.89 -4.36
CA ILE A 106 16.80 -9.48 -4.07
C ILE A 106 18.30 -9.19 -4.01
N ASP A 107 19.05 -9.99 -3.26
CA ASP A 107 20.48 -9.79 -3.04
C ASP A 107 21.28 -10.07 -4.31
N SER A 108 20.97 -11.17 -5.01
CA SER A 108 21.69 -11.58 -6.21
C SER A 108 21.47 -10.63 -7.37
N TRP A 109 20.27 -10.05 -7.46
CA TRP A 109 19.93 -9.06 -8.48
C TRP A 109 20.24 -7.64 -8.02
N LYS A 110 20.72 -7.47 -6.78
CA LYS A 110 21.04 -6.18 -6.17
C LYS A 110 19.89 -5.18 -6.30
N MET A 111 18.66 -5.64 -6.06
CA MET A 111 17.47 -4.85 -6.36
C MET A 111 17.41 -3.53 -5.60
N GLY A 112 17.93 -3.49 -4.37
CA GLY A 112 18.02 -2.26 -3.59
C GLY A 112 19.05 -1.23 -4.09
N GLU A 113 19.91 -1.60 -5.03
CA GLU A 113 20.90 -0.73 -5.68
C GLU A 113 20.41 -0.18 -7.04
N LEU A 114 19.23 -0.58 -7.50
CA LEU A 114 18.66 -0.12 -8.77
C LEU A 114 18.22 1.36 -8.68
N ASP A 115 18.44 2.09 -9.77
CA ASP A 115 18.01 3.48 -9.93
C ASP A 115 16.62 3.55 -10.57
N ASP A 116 15.92 4.68 -10.44
CA ASP A 116 14.59 4.90 -11.06
C ASP A 116 14.61 4.72 -12.61
N ALA A 117 15.79 4.87 -13.22
CA ALA A 117 16.00 4.66 -14.65
C ALA A 117 16.04 3.17 -15.02
N ASP A 118 16.28 2.27 -14.08
CA ASP A 118 16.24 0.83 -14.30
C ASP A 118 14.79 0.35 -14.32
N HIS A 119 14.33 -0.05 -15.51
CA HIS A 119 12.98 -0.56 -15.71
C HIS A 119 12.92 -1.57 -16.85
N VAL A 120 11.90 -2.43 -16.83
CA VAL A 120 11.58 -3.32 -17.95
C VAL A 120 10.73 -2.59 -19.00
N HIS A 121 9.68 -1.90 -18.54
CA HIS A 121 8.67 -1.28 -19.39
C HIS A 121 8.38 0.18 -19.03
N TRP A 122 8.42 0.57 -17.75
CA TRP A 122 8.25 1.97 -17.33
C TRP A 122 9.02 2.27 -16.02
N PRO A 123 9.45 3.51 -15.77
CA PRO A 123 10.15 3.88 -14.55
C PRO A 123 9.43 3.41 -13.28
N GLY A 124 10.16 2.75 -12.37
CA GLY A 124 9.62 2.20 -11.12
C GLY A 124 8.83 0.90 -11.26
N ASP A 125 8.96 0.17 -12.37
CA ASP A 125 8.31 -1.15 -12.56
C ASP A 125 9.08 -2.33 -11.98
N LEU A 126 10.34 -2.14 -11.61
CA LEU A 126 11.11 -3.10 -10.83
C LEU A 126 10.83 -2.82 -9.35
N CYS A 127 10.28 -3.78 -8.61
CA CYS A 127 10.09 -3.69 -7.17
C CYS A 127 10.27 -5.05 -6.48
N ASP A 128 10.27 -5.10 -5.15
CA ASP A 128 10.41 -6.33 -4.35
C ASP A 128 9.40 -7.43 -4.75
N GLU A 129 8.21 -7.04 -5.23
CA GLU A 129 7.16 -7.94 -5.74
C GLU A 129 7.62 -8.77 -6.96
N LEU A 130 8.56 -8.28 -7.77
CA LEU A 130 9.20 -9.05 -8.85
C LEU A 130 9.95 -10.26 -8.29
N ALA A 131 10.81 -10.01 -7.30
CA ALA A 131 11.61 -11.07 -6.68
C ALA A 131 10.73 -12.07 -5.94
N LEU A 132 9.64 -11.59 -5.32
CA LEU A 132 8.61 -12.44 -4.73
C LEU A 132 8.01 -13.38 -5.77
N GLY A 133 7.57 -12.83 -6.91
CA GLY A 133 6.99 -13.61 -8.00
C GLY A 133 7.96 -14.66 -8.56
N ALA A 134 9.23 -14.29 -8.72
CA ALA A 134 10.29 -15.20 -9.16
C ALA A 134 10.52 -16.34 -8.16
N ALA A 135 10.59 -16.03 -6.85
CA ALA A 135 10.80 -17.01 -5.79
C ALA A 135 9.65 -18.01 -5.66
N LEU A 136 8.40 -17.52 -5.64
CA LEU A 136 7.21 -18.37 -5.58
C LEU A 136 7.12 -19.31 -6.80
N THR A 137 7.36 -18.76 -8.00
CA THR A 137 7.32 -19.54 -9.25
C THR A 137 8.40 -20.61 -9.29
N ALA A 138 9.63 -20.26 -8.93
CA ALA A 138 10.77 -21.18 -8.97
C ALA A 138 10.60 -22.37 -8.03
N LEU A 139 9.88 -22.19 -6.92
CA LEU A 139 9.63 -23.23 -5.92
C LEU A 139 8.25 -23.89 -6.04
N GLY A 140 7.42 -23.47 -7.02
CA GLY A 140 6.08 -24.02 -7.21
C GLY A 140 5.15 -23.80 -6.02
N VAL A 141 5.28 -22.66 -5.33
CA VAL A 141 4.49 -22.38 -4.13
C VAL A 141 3.09 -21.91 -4.51
N GLU A 142 2.09 -22.65 -4.07
CA GLU A 142 0.70 -22.21 -4.15
C GLU A 142 0.38 -21.27 -2.97
N VAL A 143 -0.08 -20.06 -3.27
CA VAL A 143 -0.42 -19.05 -2.27
C VAL A 143 -1.91 -18.71 -2.30
N ARG A 144 -2.49 -18.42 -1.13
CA ARG A 144 -3.82 -17.82 -1.04
C ARG A 144 -3.74 -16.37 -1.49
N THR A 145 -4.72 -15.93 -2.29
CA THR A 145 -4.66 -14.66 -3.01
C THR A 145 -5.89 -13.80 -2.79
N PRO A 146 -6.05 -13.18 -1.59
CA PRO A 146 -7.12 -12.22 -1.39
C PRO A 146 -6.94 -11.06 -2.36
N ARG A 147 -8.06 -10.55 -2.88
CA ARG A 147 -8.04 -9.57 -3.95
C ARG A 147 -7.85 -8.17 -3.38
N LEU A 148 -6.96 -7.40 -3.99
CA LEU A 148 -6.77 -5.97 -3.76
C LEU A 148 -7.38 -5.19 -4.91
N GLU A 149 -8.55 -4.59 -4.68
CA GLU A 149 -9.24 -3.78 -5.66
C GLU A 149 -8.69 -2.35 -5.72
N TYR A 150 -8.44 -1.85 -6.93
CA TYR A 150 -7.84 -0.52 -7.16
C TYR A 150 -8.87 0.55 -7.51
N VAL A 151 -10.00 0.18 -8.11
CA VAL A 151 -10.94 1.14 -8.74
C VAL A 151 -12.37 0.91 -8.32
N HIS A 152 -12.84 -0.33 -8.33
CA HIS A 152 -14.26 -0.66 -8.20
C HIS A 152 -14.72 -0.67 -6.75
N ARG A 153 -15.40 0.41 -6.33
CA ARG A 153 -15.90 0.60 -4.96
C ARG A 153 -17.12 -0.25 -4.61
N ASP A 154 -17.58 -1.09 -5.53
CA ASP A 154 -18.62 -2.10 -5.39
C ASP A 154 -18.06 -3.54 -5.44
N SER A 155 -16.74 -3.69 -5.46
CA SER A 155 -16.09 -5.00 -5.50
C SER A 155 -16.31 -5.84 -4.24
N THR A 156 -16.16 -7.15 -4.43
CA THR A 156 -16.10 -8.14 -3.34
C THR A 156 -14.67 -8.43 -2.88
N ALA A 157 -13.72 -7.55 -3.22
CA ALA A 157 -12.32 -7.70 -2.86
C ALA A 157 -12.12 -7.51 -1.36
N GLU A 158 -11.29 -8.36 -0.76
CA GLU A 158 -10.99 -8.28 0.67
C GLU A 158 -10.06 -7.11 1.02
N LEU A 159 -9.33 -6.57 0.04
CA LEU A 159 -8.49 -5.40 0.21
C LEU A 159 -8.91 -4.29 -0.75
N ALA A 160 -8.79 -3.04 -0.29
CA ALA A 160 -9.07 -1.84 -1.07
C ALA A 160 -7.84 -0.93 -1.14
N ARG A 161 -7.45 -0.48 -2.35
CA ARG A 161 -6.38 0.49 -2.56
C ARG A 161 -6.91 1.90 -2.26
N GLY A 162 -6.66 2.41 -1.05
CA GLY A 162 -7.16 3.71 -0.59
C GLY A 162 -7.94 3.65 0.73
N TYR A 163 -8.58 4.76 1.13
CA TYR A 163 -9.42 4.86 2.35
C TYR A 163 -10.88 4.50 2.12
N TRP A 164 -11.28 4.11 0.92
CA TRP A 164 -12.62 3.59 0.67
C TRP A 164 -12.71 2.13 1.15
N LYS A 165 -13.94 1.65 1.36
CA LYS A 165 -14.22 0.27 1.76
C LYS A 165 -15.61 -0.15 1.32
N THR A 166 -15.79 -1.45 1.13
CA THR A 166 -17.07 -2.12 0.89
C THR A 166 -17.40 -3.00 2.11
N PRO A 167 -18.59 -3.64 2.15
CA PRO A 167 -18.90 -4.63 3.19
C PRO A 167 -17.94 -5.82 3.23
N HIS A 168 -17.17 -6.05 2.17
CA HIS A 168 -16.20 -7.16 2.05
C HIS A 168 -14.77 -6.76 2.43
N THR A 169 -14.48 -5.46 2.52
CA THR A 169 -13.13 -4.97 2.79
C THR A 169 -12.71 -5.31 4.21
N ILE A 170 -11.59 -6.02 4.32
CA ILE A 170 -10.90 -6.36 5.56
C ILE A 170 -9.74 -5.39 5.77
N ILE A 171 -8.96 -5.13 4.72
CA ILE A 171 -7.77 -4.26 4.78
C ILE A 171 -7.91 -3.11 3.79
N GLN A 172 -7.61 -1.90 4.26
CA GLN A 172 -7.36 -0.76 3.41
C GLN A 172 -5.85 -0.60 3.23
N HIS A 173 -5.41 -0.42 2.00
CA HIS A 173 -4.02 -0.17 1.65
C HIS A 173 -3.94 1.19 0.95
N PRO A 174 -4.02 2.30 1.70
CA PRO A 174 -3.80 3.62 1.12
C PRO A 174 -2.34 3.73 0.66
N THR A 175 -2.07 4.54 -0.36
CA THR A 175 -0.71 4.75 -0.91
C THR A 175 -0.15 6.11 -0.50
N GLN A 176 -0.46 6.52 0.74
CA GLN A 176 -0.19 7.88 1.20
C GLN A 176 1.30 8.17 1.34
N HIS A 177 2.16 7.17 1.52
CA HIS A 177 3.62 7.37 1.51
C HIS A 177 4.19 8.01 0.24
N HIS A 178 3.46 7.96 -0.90
CA HIS A 178 3.87 8.68 -2.11
C HIS A 178 3.62 10.20 -2.02
N TRP A 179 2.70 10.64 -1.17
CA TRP A 179 2.24 12.03 -1.12
C TRP A 179 3.35 13.07 -0.93
N PRO A 180 4.30 12.91 0.02
CA PRO A 180 5.38 13.89 0.21
C PRO A 180 6.27 14.08 -1.03
N ARG A 181 6.36 13.06 -1.90
CA ARG A 181 7.25 13.00 -3.06
C ARG A 181 6.60 13.55 -4.33
N VAL A 182 5.28 13.54 -4.40
CA VAL A 182 4.55 14.05 -5.56
C VAL A 182 4.31 15.54 -5.42
N GLN A 183 4.94 16.30 -6.32
CA GLN A 183 4.80 17.76 -6.42
C GLN A 183 3.99 18.18 -7.64
N ASP A 184 3.90 17.32 -8.66
CA ASP A 184 3.06 17.56 -9.82
C ASP A 184 1.58 17.52 -9.43
N LEU A 185 0.82 18.55 -9.82
CA LEU A 185 -0.58 18.70 -9.42
C LEU A 185 -1.48 17.61 -9.99
N MET A 186 -1.20 17.15 -11.22
CA MET A 186 -1.98 16.11 -11.87
C MET A 186 -1.74 14.76 -11.18
N GLU A 187 -0.48 14.43 -10.88
CA GLU A 187 -0.15 13.22 -10.12
C GLU A 187 -0.67 13.28 -8.67
N SER A 188 -0.64 14.43 -8.01
CA SER A 188 -1.28 14.61 -6.70
C SER A 188 -2.78 14.33 -6.77
N LYS A 189 -3.46 14.84 -7.82
CA LYS A 189 -4.89 14.59 -8.03
C LYS A 189 -5.18 13.10 -8.31
N LYS A 190 -4.33 12.40 -9.06
CA LYS A 190 -4.46 10.94 -9.26
C LYS A 190 -4.34 10.18 -7.93
N LEU A 191 -3.33 10.49 -7.12
CA LEU A 191 -3.18 9.90 -5.78
C LEU A 191 -4.39 10.18 -4.90
N PHE A 192 -4.96 11.39 -4.97
CA PHE A 192 -6.20 11.74 -4.29
C PHE A 192 -7.37 10.87 -4.73
N GLU A 193 -7.62 10.72 -6.03
CA GLU A 193 -8.75 9.93 -6.53
C GLU A 193 -8.66 8.44 -6.13
N GLN A 194 -7.44 7.90 -6.10
CA GLN A 194 -7.20 6.54 -5.62
C GLN A 194 -7.51 6.40 -4.12
N ASN A 195 -7.10 7.38 -3.31
CA ASN A 195 -7.12 7.25 -1.86
C ASN A 195 -8.38 7.79 -1.20
N TYR A 196 -9.03 8.81 -1.76
CA TYR A 196 -10.12 9.51 -1.11
C TYR A 196 -11.37 8.62 -0.98
N ALA A 197 -11.87 8.43 0.24
CA ALA A 197 -12.99 7.52 0.49
C ALA A 197 -14.34 8.04 -0.02
N GLY A 198 -14.50 9.37 -0.09
CA GLY A 198 -15.75 10.01 -0.50
C GLY A 198 -15.92 10.10 -2.02
N ALA A 199 -17.02 10.71 -2.43
CA ALA A 199 -17.25 11.04 -3.84
C ALA A 199 -16.34 12.21 -4.26
N PRO A 200 -15.70 12.20 -5.44
CA PRO A 200 -14.82 13.29 -5.87
C PRO A 200 -15.47 14.69 -5.81
N GLN A 201 -16.77 14.78 -6.12
CA GLN A 201 -17.54 16.05 -6.07
C GLN A 201 -17.71 16.59 -4.64
N GLU A 202 -17.47 15.78 -3.61
CA GLU A 202 -17.43 16.25 -2.23
C GLU A 202 -16.26 17.19 -1.99
N ALA A 203 -15.09 16.90 -2.56
CA ALA A 203 -13.91 17.74 -2.41
C ALA A 203 -14.11 19.13 -3.01
N GLU A 204 -14.72 19.21 -4.20
CA GLU A 204 -15.08 20.49 -4.83
C GLU A 204 -16.02 21.31 -3.95
N ARG A 205 -17.03 20.65 -3.35
CA ARG A 205 -17.94 21.32 -2.40
C ARG A 205 -17.22 21.78 -1.15
N LEU A 206 -16.31 20.97 -0.60
CA LEU A 206 -15.53 21.32 0.58
C LEU A 206 -14.64 22.52 0.30
N LEU A 207 -13.95 22.55 -0.84
CA LEU A 207 -13.08 23.66 -1.27
C LEU A 207 -13.85 24.91 -1.70
N SER A 208 -15.13 24.79 -2.07
CA SER A 208 -15.99 25.93 -2.38
C SER A 208 -16.71 26.50 -1.15
N ALA A 209 -16.65 25.84 0.02
CA ALA A 209 -17.49 26.15 1.18
C ALA A 209 -16.75 26.83 2.34
N GLY A 210 -17.02 28.12 2.56
CA GLY A 210 -16.56 28.87 3.73
C GLY A 210 -15.08 29.26 3.67
N ALA A 211 -14.50 29.65 4.80
CA ALA A 211 -13.12 30.16 4.86
C ALA A 211 -12.17 29.34 5.76
N ALA A 212 -12.67 28.38 6.53
CA ALA A 212 -11.86 27.61 7.47
C ALA A 212 -11.52 26.21 6.91
N PRO A 213 -10.31 25.67 7.20
CA PRO A 213 -9.97 24.30 6.87
C PRO A 213 -10.95 23.27 7.47
N ARG A 214 -11.23 22.21 6.72
CA ARG A 214 -12.14 21.12 7.11
C ARG A 214 -11.50 19.78 6.82
N THR A 215 -11.76 18.80 7.69
CA THR A 215 -11.32 17.42 7.50
C THR A 215 -12.48 16.53 7.05
N ALA A 216 -12.26 15.73 6.02
CA ALA A 216 -13.21 14.71 5.56
C ALA A 216 -12.45 13.49 5.04
N ASN A 217 -12.90 12.28 5.42
CA ASN A 217 -12.37 11.01 4.90
C ASN A 217 -10.85 10.82 4.98
N GLY A 218 -10.20 11.38 6.01
CA GLY A 218 -8.74 11.32 6.18
C GLY A 218 -7.95 12.38 5.41
N TRP A 219 -8.63 13.37 4.84
CA TRP A 219 -8.06 14.49 4.10
C TRP A 219 -8.45 15.82 4.72
N THR A 220 -7.56 16.79 4.65
CA THR A 220 -7.80 18.19 5.03
C THR A 220 -7.93 19.04 3.77
N PHE A 221 -8.93 19.92 3.74
CA PHE A 221 -9.21 20.86 2.66
C PHE A 221 -9.23 22.27 3.24
N ASP A 222 -8.51 23.20 2.63
CA ASP A 222 -8.48 24.63 2.98
C ASP A 222 -9.12 25.44 1.85
N PRO A 223 -10.40 25.85 2.01
CA PRO A 223 -11.14 26.60 1.00
C PRO A 223 -10.54 27.98 0.73
N SER A 224 -9.94 28.62 1.75
CA SER A 224 -9.41 29.98 1.62
C SER A 224 -8.17 30.03 0.73
N ARG A 225 -7.37 28.96 0.74
CA ARG A 225 -6.12 28.84 -0.02
C ARG A 225 -6.22 27.87 -1.19
N GLN A 226 -7.37 27.21 -1.38
CA GLN A 226 -7.58 26.15 -2.37
C GLN A 226 -6.53 25.03 -2.24
N LEU A 227 -6.25 24.62 -1.00
CA LEU A 227 -5.25 23.59 -0.71
C LEU A 227 -5.87 22.32 -0.15
N TYR A 228 -5.19 21.20 -0.35
CA TYR A 228 -5.58 19.93 0.25
C TYR A 228 -4.36 19.02 0.52
N ALA A 229 -4.51 18.10 1.47
CA ALA A 229 -3.56 17.03 1.76
C ALA A 229 -4.22 15.90 2.55
N PRO A 230 -3.62 14.70 2.62
CA PRO A 230 -3.86 13.78 3.73
C PRO A 230 -3.70 14.48 5.08
N CYS A 231 -4.54 14.15 6.06
CA CYS A 231 -4.46 14.76 7.39
C CYS A 231 -3.08 14.58 8.04
N GLU A 232 -2.38 13.48 7.76
CA GLU A 232 -1.07 13.21 8.36
C GLU A 232 0.09 14.04 7.78
N TYR A 233 -0.10 14.65 6.61
CA TYR A 233 0.90 15.52 5.97
C TYR A 233 0.44 16.99 5.91
N TRP A 234 -0.63 17.32 6.63
CA TRP A 234 -1.14 18.67 6.72
C TRP A 234 -0.51 19.42 7.90
N PRO A 235 -0.08 20.69 7.70
CA PRO A 235 -0.11 21.48 6.47
C PRO A 235 1.15 21.36 5.58
N GLU A 236 2.20 20.68 6.04
CA GLU A 236 3.56 20.76 5.48
C GLU A 236 3.65 20.33 4.01
N HIS A 237 2.84 19.35 3.59
CA HIS A 237 2.78 18.88 2.22
C HIS A 237 1.42 19.17 1.58
N ALA A 238 0.78 20.28 1.93
CA ALA A 238 -0.41 20.75 1.22
C ALA A 238 -0.11 21.02 -0.27
N ARG A 239 -1.09 20.71 -1.13
CA ARG A 239 -1.03 20.96 -2.58
C ARG A 239 -2.19 21.83 -3.03
N PRO A 240 -1.97 22.73 -4.01
CA PRO A 240 -3.06 23.37 -4.73
C PRO A 240 -4.02 22.34 -5.31
N TRP A 241 -5.32 22.60 -5.20
CA TRP A 241 -6.33 21.80 -5.87
C TRP A 241 -6.22 21.93 -7.39
N PHE A 242 -6.45 20.81 -8.09
CA PHE A 242 -6.46 20.73 -9.55
C PHE A 242 -7.84 20.30 -10.03
N ASP A 243 -8.49 21.19 -10.78
CA ASP A 243 -9.84 20.98 -11.34
C ASP A 243 -9.83 20.27 -12.70
N GLY A 244 -8.65 20.05 -13.29
CA GLY A 244 -8.55 19.33 -14.56
C GLY A 244 -8.91 17.85 -14.42
N PRO A 245 -9.44 17.22 -15.48
CA PRO A 245 -9.70 15.79 -15.46
C PRO A 245 -8.39 15.01 -15.33
N VAL A 246 -8.41 13.90 -14.60
CA VAL A 246 -7.30 12.95 -14.55
C VAL A 246 -7.73 11.60 -15.10
N GLN A 247 -6.79 10.94 -15.77
CA GLN A 247 -6.96 9.57 -16.24
C GLN A 247 -6.01 8.67 -15.46
N LEU A 248 -6.57 7.70 -14.75
CA LEU A 248 -5.77 6.66 -14.09
C LEU A 248 -5.18 5.73 -15.15
N THR A 249 -3.86 5.55 -15.13
CA THR A 249 -3.17 4.57 -16.00
C THR A 249 -3.57 3.14 -15.63
N SER A 250 -3.21 2.13 -16.43
CA SER A 250 -3.47 0.73 -16.08
C SER A 250 -2.68 0.23 -14.86
N ALA A 251 -1.58 0.88 -14.49
CA ALA A 251 -0.86 0.60 -13.26
C ALA A 251 -1.51 1.29 -12.03
N GLN A 252 -2.34 2.30 -12.30
CA GLN A 252 -3.08 3.08 -11.32
C GLN A 252 -4.57 2.67 -11.21
N ARG A 253 -5.04 1.79 -12.10
CA ARG A 253 -6.41 1.27 -12.20
C ARG A 253 -6.50 -0.17 -11.73
#